data_AF-G2GJX6-F1
#
_entry.id   AF-G2GJX6-F1
#
_cell.length_a   1.000
_cell.length_b   1.000
_cell.length_c   1.000
_cell.angle_alpha   90.00
_cell.angle_beta   90.00
_cell.angle_gamma   90.00
#
_symmetry.space_group_name_H-M   'P 1'
#
loop_
_entity.id
_entity.type
_entity.pdbx_description
1 polymer ?
#
loop_
_entity_poly.entity_id
_entity_poly.type
_entity_poly.pdbx_seq_one_letter_code
_entity_poly.pdbx_strand_id
1 'polypeptide(L)'
;MPPGPVPPGAGGPPAYGYPPQPTGQPTVGPGYQAVLRYRAQDGSEQQLIRRSAPGTPHPEWQIFHELRGMGVPPDQVLELHTELESCELPGAYCARMIREQWPQARIASIAPYGTDHASRQQGMHQLIAHQGELHQVADGPARPAPVRAPLPPVPAAPPIPPEGVAQELAAAFGPGLFRFEQAAVSRQGVPPIVAHSLIVGGLPMDMGPFFWAQAQPGRPVPTLAELAQERGVQPASDSGSYLVMGSDFGKAVCVQYGTAHMVAVPVEGGPGGAPAAPQFVNTGLPEFQRCLALLGRMWRLRFGLNQEQAGRWTVDFQAQLAALDPAALASPESWWSVLLEQMWDGLL
;
A
#
# COMPACT_ATOMS: atom_id res chain seq x y z
N MET A 1 64.21 -19.00 22.34
CA MET A 1 62.77 -18.70 22.17
C MET A 1 62.66 -17.53 21.21
N PRO A 2 62.26 -17.73 19.94
CA PRO A 2 62.07 -16.63 19.01
C PRO A 2 60.77 -15.86 19.36
N PRO A 3 60.72 -14.53 19.14
CA PRO A 3 59.53 -13.73 19.42
C PRO A 3 58.43 -14.02 18.39
N GLY A 4 57.20 -14.21 18.88
CA GLY A 4 56.02 -14.49 18.07
C GLY A 4 55.52 -13.26 17.29
N PRO A 5 54.82 -13.45 16.15
CA PRO A 5 54.35 -12.36 15.32
C PRO A 5 53.12 -11.64 15.92
N VAL A 6 53.09 -10.33 15.67
CA VAL A 6 52.17 -9.30 16.15
C VAL A 6 50.76 -9.47 15.51
N PRO A 7 49.65 -9.28 16.25
CA PRO A 7 48.31 -9.29 15.64
C PRO A 7 48.08 -8.01 14.80
N PRO A 8 47.44 -8.08 13.62
CA PRO A 8 47.10 -6.88 12.87
C PRO A 8 45.95 -6.14 13.55
N GLY A 9 46.22 -4.88 13.90
CA GLY A 9 45.26 -3.95 14.48
C GLY A 9 44.37 -3.25 13.44
N ALA A 10 43.21 -2.86 13.96
CA ALA A 10 42.50 -1.60 13.75
C ALA A 10 42.22 -1.11 12.32
N GLY A 11 40.91 -1.11 12.00
CA GLY A 11 40.20 0.14 11.68
C GLY A 11 40.61 0.85 10.41
N GLY A 12 40.11 0.39 9.26
CA GLY A 12 40.01 1.22 8.07
C GLY A 12 39.00 2.37 8.29
N PRO A 13 39.25 3.57 7.75
CA PRO A 13 38.35 4.71 7.88
C PRO A 13 37.00 4.44 7.19
N PRO A 14 35.86 4.91 7.74
CA PRO A 14 34.56 4.69 7.13
C PRO A 14 34.46 5.45 5.80
N ALA A 15 33.97 4.74 4.78
CA ALA A 15 33.66 5.29 3.47
C ALA A 15 32.60 6.38 3.61
N TYR A 16 32.89 7.56 3.06
CA TYR A 16 31.95 8.66 2.88
C TYR A 16 30.74 8.18 2.06
N GLY A 17 29.52 8.33 2.59
CA GLY A 17 28.31 8.36 1.76
C GLY A 17 27.10 7.53 2.22
N TYR A 18 27.18 6.73 3.28
CA TYR A 18 25.99 6.08 3.85
C TYR A 18 25.53 6.79 5.12
N PRO A 19 24.23 7.16 5.24
CA PRO A 19 23.70 7.56 6.53
C PRO A 19 23.93 6.41 7.54
N PRO A 20 24.20 6.72 8.81
CA PRO A 20 24.40 5.69 9.82
C PRO A 20 23.18 4.76 9.84
N GLN A 21 23.42 3.45 9.74
CA GLN A 21 22.36 2.45 9.94
C GLN A 21 21.72 2.71 11.32
N PRO A 22 20.38 2.76 11.41
CA PRO A 22 19.70 2.94 12.69
C PRO A 22 20.17 1.86 13.67
N THR A 23 20.93 2.25 14.69
CA THR A 23 21.35 1.37 15.77
C THR A 23 20.18 1.26 16.74
N GLY A 24 19.39 0.19 16.65
CA GLY A 24 18.22 0.02 17.52
C GLY A 24 17.38 -1.20 17.16
N GLN A 25 16.48 -1.57 18.06
CA GLN A 25 15.49 -2.60 17.78
C GLN A 25 14.51 -2.10 16.69
N PRO A 26 14.21 -2.90 15.65
CA PRO A 26 13.26 -2.51 14.62
C PRO A 26 11.91 -2.11 15.23
N THR A 27 11.45 -0.92 14.89
CA THR A 27 10.28 -0.28 15.50
C THR A 27 9.57 0.54 14.42
N VAL A 28 8.25 0.37 14.27
CA VAL A 28 7.48 1.23 13.35
C VAL A 28 7.25 2.61 13.95
N GLY A 29 7.01 3.59 13.07
CA GLY A 29 6.78 4.97 13.45
C GLY A 29 5.47 5.17 14.23
N PRO A 30 5.23 6.41 14.66
CA PRO A 30 4.14 6.72 15.57
C PRO A 30 2.77 6.82 14.87
N GLY A 31 2.74 6.75 13.53
CA GLY A 31 1.56 7.06 12.75
C GLY A 31 1.06 8.48 12.98
N TYR A 32 -0.22 8.72 12.69
CA TYR A 32 -0.85 10.03 12.85
C TYR A 32 -2.28 9.95 13.39
N GLN A 33 -2.80 11.10 13.81
CA GLN A 33 -4.18 11.28 14.22
C GLN A 33 -4.99 12.05 13.16
N ALA A 34 -6.26 11.68 13.03
CA ALA A 34 -7.29 12.47 12.36
C ALA A 34 -8.44 12.81 13.31
N VAL A 35 -8.96 14.02 13.20
CA VAL A 35 -10.09 14.54 13.98
C VAL A 35 -11.13 15.06 13.01
N LEU A 36 -12.34 14.48 13.05
CA LEU A 36 -13.45 14.89 12.22
C LEU A 36 -14.56 15.50 13.08
N ARG A 37 -15.14 16.61 12.61
CA ARG A 37 -16.36 17.21 13.16
C ARG A 37 -17.54 16.91 12.25
N TYR A 38 -18.66 16.55 12.86
CA TYR A 38 -19.91 16.29 12.15
C TYR A 38 -21.10 16.76 12.96
N ARG A 39 -22.25 16.88 12.30
CA ARG A 39 -23.53 17.13 12.95
C ARG A 39 -24.28 15.82 13.19
N ALA A 40 -24.63 15.55 14.44
CA ALA A 40 -25.41 14.38 14.84
C ALA A 40 -26.90 14.55 14.49
N GLN A 41 -27.68 13.49 14.64
CA GLN A 41 -29.11 13.46 14.30
C GLN A 41 -29.95 14.46 15.12
N ASP A 42 -29.51 14.78 16.34
CA ASP A 42 -30.14 15.78 17.21
C ASP A 42 -29.74 17.23 16.86
N GLY A 43 -28.92 17.42 15.82
CA GLY A 43 -28.40 18.71 15.39
C GLY A 43 -27.17 19.18 16.16
N SER A 44 -26.70 18.44 17.18
CA SER A 44 -25.49 18.78 17.92
C SER A 44 -24.23 18.55 17.09
N GLU A 45 -23.20 19.38 17.29
CA GLU A 45 -21.89 19.13 16.71
C GLU A 45 -21.10 18.17 17.60
N GLN A 46 -20.59 17.11 16.97
CA GLN A 46 -19.83 16.05 17.62
C GLN A 46 -18.44 15.93 16.97
N GLN A 47 -17.53 15.31 17.70
CA GLN A 47 -16.16 15.02 17.24
C GLN A 47 -15.88 13.53 17.25
N LEU A 48 -15.15 13.08 16.23
CA LEU A 48 -14.63 11.72 16.15
C LEU A 48 -13.12 11.77 15.92
N ILE A 49 -12.39 11.01 16.73
CA ILE A 49 -10.92 10.97 16.70
C ILE A 49 -10.48 9.55 16.40
N ARG A 50 -9.60 9.37 15.40
CA ARG A 50 -8.96 8.10 15.10
C ARG A 50 -7.45 8.28 14.91
N ARG A 51 -6.72 7.19 15.10
CA ARG A 51 -5.26 7.15 15.02
C ARG A 51 -4.83 5.96 14.19
N SER A 52 -3.70 6.10 13.51
CA SER A 52 -3.07 4.97 12.82
C SER A 52 -2.68 3.93 13.85
N ALA A 53 -2.82 2.67 13.48
CA ALA A 53 -2.38 1.55 14.30
C ALA A 53 -2.01 0.37 13.39
N PRO A 54 -1.04 -0.48 13.79
CA PRO A 54 -0.68 -1.65 13.02
C PRO A 54 -1.88 -2.56 12.71
N GLY A 55 -2.02 -2.95 11.44
CA GLY A 55 -3.09 -3.83 10.97
C GLY A 55 -4.44 -3.12 10.80
N THR A 56 -4.47 -1.79 10.79
CA THR A 56 -5.68 -1.00 10.57
C THR A 56 -5.51 -0.08 9.37
N PRO A 57 -6.59 0.27 8.63
CA PRO A 57 -6.48 1.26 7.57
C PRO A 57 -6.17 2.65 8.16
N HIS A 58 -5.81 3.59 7.31
CA HIS A 58 -5.57 4.98 7.71
C HIS A 58 -6.76 5.57 8.51
N PRO A 59 -6.52 6.49 9.46
CA PRO A 59 -7.54 7.11 10.30
C PRO A 59 -8.78 7.63 9.55
N GLU A 60 -8.61 8.16 8.34
CA GLU A 60 -9.70 8.70 7.53
C GLU A 60 -10.69 7.60 7.11
N TRP A 61 -10.18 6.42 6.75
CA TRP A 61 -11.02 5.26 6.45
C TRP A 61 -11.67 4.68 7.70
N GLN A 62 -10.96 4.68 8.84
CA GLN A 62 -11.55 4.27 10.12
C GLN A 62 -12.75 5.17 10.46
N ILE A 63 -12.57 6.49 10.32
CA ILE A 63 -13.62 7.50 10.54
C ILE A 63 -14.77 7.30 9.55
N PHE A 64 -14.49 7.11 8.26
CA PHE A 64 -15.51 6.87 7.25
C PHE A 64 -16.40 5.66 7.58
N HIS A 65 -15.79 4.52 7.93
CA HIS A 65 -16.55 3.33 8.29
C HIS A 65 -17.39 3.52 9.56
N GLU A 66 -16.88 4.25 10.54
CA GLU A 66 -17.62 4.51 11.77
C GLU A 66 -18.77 5.49 11.60
N LEU A 67 -18.59 6.59 10.87
CA LEU A 67 -19.69 7.50 10.52
C LEU A 67 -20.80 6.75 9.79
N ARG A 68 -20.43 5.88 8.84
CA ARG A 68 -21.38 5.03 8.13
C ARG A 68 -22.10 4.06 9.08
N GLY A 69 -21.39 3.48 10.04
CA GLY A 69 -21.96 2.62 11.08
C GLY A 69 -22.93 3.37 12.02
N MET A 70 -22.66 4.64 12.30
CA MET A 70 -23.54 5.53 13.07
C MET A 70 -24.70 6.11 12.24
N GLY A 71 -24.74 5.85 10.93
CA GLY A 71 -25.74 6.41 10.03
C GLY A 71 -25.64 7.93 9.86
N VAL A 72 -24.44 8.50 10.03
CA VAL A 72 -24.18 9.94 9.80
C VAL A 72 -24.11 10.19 8.28
N PRO A 73 -25.00 11.01 7.71
CA PRO A 73 -24.97 11.32 6.30
C PRO A 73 -23.69 12.10 5.91
N PRO A 74 -23.14 11.91 4.69
CA PRO A 74 -21.88 12.56 4.32
C PRO A 74 -21.94 14.10 4.26
N ASP A 75 -23.12 14.67 3.99
CA ASP A 75 -23.39 16.12 4.02
C ASP A 75 -23.41 16.71 5.44
N GLN A 76 -23.42 15.88 6.48
CA GLN A 76 -23.31 16.32 7.87
C GLN A 76 -21.86 16.39 8.36
N VAL A 77 -20.89 16.01 7.54
CA VAL A 77 -19.46 16.19 7.84
C VAL A 77 -19.06 17.65 7.62
N LEU A 78 -18.46 18.26 8.64
CA LEU A 78 -18.15 19.69 8.66
C LEU A 78 -16.66 19.94 8.38
N GLU A 79 -15.78 19.25 9.11
CA GLU A 79 -14.33 19.50 9.11
C GLU A 79 -13.57 18.19 9.31
N LEU A 80 -12.41 18.06 8.65
CA LEU A 80 -11.41 17.04 8.92
C LEU A 80 -10.05 17.71 9.11
N HIS A 81 -9.45 17.48 10.29
CA HIS A 81 -8.09 17.90 10.61
C HIS A 81 -7.20 16.67 10.78
N THR A 82 -6.08 16.61 10.06
CA THR A 82 -5.10 15.51 10.15
C THR A 82 -3.72 16.02 10.57
N GLU A 83 -2.94 15.22 11.30
CA GLU A 83 -1.55 15.61 11.57
C GLU A 83 -0.66 15.50 10.31
N LEU A 84 -1.02 14.61 9.38
CA LEU A 84 -0.34 14.39 8.09
C LEU A 84 -1.37 14.51 6.96
N GLU A 85 -1.02 15.17 5.85
CA GLU A 85 -1.86 15.28 4.66
C GLU A 85 -2.37 13.91 4.19
N SER A 86 -3.68 13.82 3.93
CA SER A 86 -4.32 12.58 3.48
C SER A 86 -3.72 12.08 2.17
N CYS A 87 -3.33 10.81 2.14
CA CYS A 87 -2.51 10.27 1.05
C CYS A 87 -3.25 10.17 -0.31
N GLU A 88 -2.48 10.25 -1.40
CA GLU A 88 -2.88 9.84 -2.75
C GLU A 88 -2.05 8.63 -3.22
N LEU A 89 -1.91 7.65 -2.33
CA LEU A 89 -0.99 6.53 -2.47
C LEU A 89 -1.71 5.18 -2.37
N PRO A 90 -1.10 4.10 -2.90
CA PRO A 90 -1.49 2.73 -2.59
C PRO A 90 -1.68 2.53 -1.08
N GLY A 91 -2.68 1.73 -0.72
CA GLY A 91 -2.95 1.44 0.69
C GLY A 91 -3.92 2.40 1.38
N ALA A 92 -4.52 3.35 0.64
CA ALA A 92 -5.97 3.63 0.62
C ALA A 92 -6.40 4.98 0.00
N TYR A 93 -5.56 5.72 -0.76
CA TYR A 93 -5.93 6.99 -1.45
C TYR A 93 -6.94 7.88 -0.68
N CYS A 94 -6.61 8.23 0.56
CA CYS A 94 -7.52 8.91 1.49
C CYS A 94 -8.05 10.23 0.94
N ALA A 95 -7.23 11.03 0.27
CA ALA A 95 -7.68 12.30 -0.32
C ALA A 95 -8.75 12.09 -1.39
N ARG A 96 -8.67 11.02 -2.18
CA ARG A 96 -9.72 10.67 -3.15
C ARG A 96 -11.01 10.30 -2.44
N MET A 97 -10.94 9.43 -1.42
CA MET A 97 -12.12 9.05 -0.62
C MET A 97 -12.78 10.29 -0.02
N ILE A 98 -12.00 11.19 0.59
CA ILE A 98 -12.52 12.43 1.18
C ILE A 98 -13.23 13.29 0.13
N ARG A 99 -12.65 13.49 -1.05
CA ARG A 99 -13.29 14.29 -2.11
C ARG A 99 -14.62 13.68 -2.58
N GLU A 100 -14.68 12.35 -2.68
CA GLU A 100 -15.89 11.64 -3.12
C GLU A 100 -16.98 11.59 -2.04
N GLN A 101 -16.59 11.43 -0.76
CA GLN A 101 -17.54 11.20 0.34
C GLN A 101 -17.88 12.47 1.10
N TRP A 102 -16.93 13.38 1.32
CA TRP A 102 -17.11 14.59 2.12
C TRP A 102 -16.79 15.87 1.31
N PRO A 103 -17.44 16.10 0.16
CA PRO A 103 -17.07 17.19 -0.75
C PRO A 103 -17.27 18.59 -0.17
N GLN A 104 -18.07 18.74 0.90
CA GLN A 104 -18.34 20.02 1.56
C GLN A 104 -17.50 20.24 2.83
N ALA A 105 -16.75 19.23 3.27
CA ALA A 105 -15.98 19.32 4.50
C ALA A 105 -14.75 20.21 4.30
N ARG A 106 -14.43 21.04 5.30
CA ARG A 106 -13.16 21.78 5.31
C ARG A 106 -12.04 20.84 5.72
N ILE A 107 -11.04 20.71 4.87
CA ILE A 107 -9.89 19.81 5.09
C ILE A 107 -8.67 20.65 5.43
N ALA A 108 -7.94 20.27 6.48
CA ALA A 108 -6.66 20.86 6.84
C ALA A 108 -5.72 19.81 7.44
N SER A 109 -4.42 19.97 7.18
CA SER A 109 -3.38 19.12 7.74
C SER A 109 -2.25 19.94 8.36
N ILE A 110 -1.48 19.33 9.26
CA ILE A 110 -0.32 19.98 9.88
C ILE A 110 0.91 19.87 8.99
N ALA A 111 1.27 18.65 8.58
CA ALA A 111 2.37 18.40 7.66
C ALA A 111 1.85 18.02 6.26
N PRO A 112 2.48 18.53 5.17
CA PRO A 112 2.27 17.99 3.83
C PRO A 112 2.84 16.56 3.76
N TYR A 113 2.32 15.73 2.87
CA TYR A 113 2.81 14.36 2.67
C TYR A 113 3.26 14.12 1.23
N GLY A 114 2.52 14.65 0.26
CA GLY A 114 2.87 14.55 -1.16
C GLY A 114 2.82 13.12 -1.74
N THR A 115 3.29 13.00 -2.97
CA THR A 115 3.11 11.78 -3.78
C THR A 115 4.41 11.07 -4.13
N ASP A 116 5.56 11.75 -4.08
CA ASP A 116 6.88 11.17 -4.34
C ASP A 116 7.67 10.91 -3.05
N HIS A 117 8.65 10.02 -3.10
CA HIS A 117 9.41 9.58 -1.95
C HIS A 117 10.06 10.73 -1.18
N ALA A 118 10.60 11.75 -1.85
CA ALA A 118 11.23 12.86 -1.17
C ALA A 118 10.21 13.68 -0.36
N SER A 119 9.06 13.98 -0.97
CA SER A 119 7.96 14.68 -0.29
C SER A 119 7.43 13.89 0.92
N ARG A 120 7.25 12.56 0.77
CA ARG A 120 6.76 11.68 1.84
C ARG A 120 7.72 11.61 3.02
N GLN A 121 9.01 11.47 2.74
CA GLN A 121 10.06 11.51 3.77
C GLN A 121 10.07 12.87 4.48
N GLN A 122 9.96 13.98 3.75
CA GLN A 122 9.90 15.31 4.34
C GLN A 122 8.66 15.49 5.24
N GLY A 123 7.49 15.02 4.78
CA GLY A 123 6.25 15.06 5.54
C GLY A 123 6.32 14.30 6.86
N MET A 124 6.88 13.08 6.82
CA MET A 124 7.11 12.28 8.03
C MET A 124 8.08 12.96 9.01
N HIS A 125 9.15 13.59 8.52
CA HIS A 125 10.05 14.34 9.39
C HIS A 125 9.35 15.52 10.08
N GLN A 126 8.49 16.26 9.36
CA GLN A 126 7.72 17.37 9.93
C GLN A 126 6.69 16.88 10.96
N LEU A 127 6.00 15.78 10.66
CA LEU A 127 5.07 15.13 11.60
C LEU A 127 5.77 14.74 12.90
N ILE A 128 6.90 14.06 12.82
CA ILE A 128 7.66 13.60 13.99
C ILE A 128 8.17 14.78 14.81
N ALA A 129 8.68 15.83 14.16
CA ALA A 129 9.10 17.06 14.84
C ALA A 129 7.94 17.70 15.60
N HIS A 130 6.79 17.87 14.95
CA HIS A 130 5.59 18.44 15.56
C HIS A 130 5.10 17.61 16.76
N GLN A 131 5.05 16.28 16.63
CA GLN A 131 4.68 15.38 17.72
C GLN A 131 5.68 15.45 18.89
N GLY A 132 6.97 15.65 18.60
CA GLY A 132 8.01 15.87 19.61
C GLY A 132 7.84 17.19 20.38
N GLU A 133 7.46 18.27 19.69
CA GLU A 133 7.13 19.56 20.33
C GLU A 133 5.93 19.42 21.27
N LEU A 134 4.87 18.73 20.83
CA LEU A 134 3.69 18.46 21.66
C LEU A 134 4.04 17.64 22.92
N HIS A 135 4.95 16.67 22.81
CA HIS A 135 5.44 15.90 23.97
C HIS A 135 6.11 16.82 25.00
N GLN A 136 6.96 17.74 24.55
CA GLN A 136 7.72 18.63 25.43
C GLN A 136 6.84 19.70 26.10
N VAL A 137 5.81 20.19 25.39
CA VAL A 137 5.02 21.34 25.83
C VAL A 137 3.74 20.93 26.56
N ALA A 138 3.18 19.76 26.25
CA ALA A 138 1.87 19.32 26.77
C ALA A 138 1.93 18.01 27.59
N ASP A 139 3.12 17.59 28.04
CA ASP A 139 3.35 16.30 28.72
C ASP A 139 2.71 15.11 27.98
N GLY A 140 2.66 15.18 26.65
CA GLY A 140 2.11 14.11 25.81
C GLY A 140 2.93 12.83 25.91
N PRO A 141 2.48 11.68 25.39
CA PRO A 141 3.33 10.50 25.28
C PRO A 141 4.43 10.71 24.22
N ALA A 142 5.64 10.24 24.50
CA ALA A 142 6.73 10.25 23.53
C ALA A 142 6.36 9.40 22.30
N ARG A 143 6.60 9.94 21.11
CA ARG A 143 6.30 9.30 19.82
C ARG A 143 7.62 9.10 19.07
N PRO A 144 8.28 7.93 19.23
CA PRO A 144 9.61 7.72 18.65
C PRO A 144 9.53 7.64 17.13
N ALA A 145 10.60 8.09 16.46
CA ALA A 145 10.77 7.93 15.03
C ALA A 145 10.89 6.43 14.65
N PRO A 146 10.50 6.05 13.42
CA PRO A 146 10.69 4.68 12.96
C PRO A 146 12.17 4.28 12.93
N VAL A 147 12.46 3.05 13.38
CA VAL A 147 13.76 2.40 13.25
C VAL A 147 13.64 1.34 12.16
N ARG A 148 13.82 1.78 10.91
CA ARG A 148 13.68 0.93 9.72
C ARG A 148 14.86 -0.04 9.61
N ALA A 149 14.58 -1.34 9.51
CA ALA A 149 15.61 -2.33 9.28
C ALA A 149 16.02 -2.36 7.78
N PRO A 150 17.32 -2.42 7.46
CA PRO A 150 17.76 -2.65 6.09
C PRO A 150 17.28 -4.02 5.62
N LEU A 151 16.99 -4.16 4.32
CA LEU A 151 16.70 -5.46 3.71
C LEU A 151 18.00 -6.29 3.66
N PRO A 152 18.12 -7.41 4.40
CA PRO A 152 19.27 -8.28 4.25
C PRO A 152 19.21 -8.99 2.88
N PRO A 153 20.34 -9.49 2.35
CA PRO A 153 20.32 -10.40 1.22
C PRO A 153 19.46 -11.62 1.55
N VAL A 154 18.35 -11.78 0.82
CA VAL A 154 17.44 -12.91 0.97
C VAL A 154 17.55 -13.85 -0.24
N PRO A 155 17.60 -15.18 -0.04
CA PRO A 155 17.50 -16.13 -1.15
C PRO A 155 16.15 -15.98 -1.85
N ALA A 156 16.15 -16.01 -3.18
CA ALA A 156 14.91 -16.03 -3.96
C ALA A 156 14.10 -17.29 -3.62
N ALA A 157 12.79 -17.11 -3.42
CA ALA A 157 11.87 -18.22 -3.28
C ALA A 157 11.83 -19.02 -4.60
N PRO A 158 11.73 -20.35 -4.55
CA PRO A 158 11.64 -21.14 -5.76
C PRO A 158 10.37 -20.75 -6.55
N PRO A 159 10.43 -20.72 -7.89
CA PRO A 159 9.23 -20.59 -8.70
C PRO A 159 8.37 -21.84 -8.48
N ILE A 160 7.07 -21.63 -8.36
CA ILE A 160 6.08 -22.69 -8.23
C ILE A 160 5.07 -22.57 -9.38
N PRO A 161 4.49 -23.68 -9.85
CA PRO A 161 3.48 -23.63 -10.89
C PRO A 161 2.21 -22.93 -10.37
N PRO A 162 1.34 -22.43 -11.26
CA PRO A 162 0.11 -21.73 -10.87
C PRO A 162 -0.81 -22.53 -9.93
N GLU A 163 -0.80 -23.85 -9.97
CA GLU A 163 -1.51 -24.72 -9.03
C GLU A 163 -0.96 -24.62 -7.60
N GLY A 164 0.36 -24.45 -7.45
CA GLY A 164 1.00 -24.18 -6.17
C GLY A 164 0.64 -22.79 -5.65
N VAL A 165 0.65 -21.78 -6.54
CA VAL A 165 0.19 -20.42 -6.19
C VAL A 165 -1.28 -20.43 -5.75
N ALA A 166 -2.12 -21.22 -6.42
CA ALA A 166 -3.53 -21.39 -6.05
C ALA A 166 -3.71 -21.95 -4.63
N GLN A 167 -2.81 -22.84 -4.19
CA GLN A 167 -2.82 -23.36 -2.81
C GLN A 167 -2.42 -22.27 -1.80
N GLU A 168 -1.38 -21.47 -2.09
CA GLU A 168 -0.98 -20.34 -1.26
C GLU A 168 -2.12 -19.31 -1.11
N LEU A 169 -2.79 -18.98 -2.22
CA LEU A 169 -3.96 -18.10 -2.24
C LEU A 169 -5.15 -18.69 -1.46
N ALA A 170 -5.47 -19.97 -1.66
CA ALA A 170 -6.58 -20.63 -0.98
C ALA A 170 -6.36 -20.68 0.53
N ALA A 171 -5.13 -20.89 0.99
CA ALA A 171 -4.77 -20.83 2.39
C ALA A 171 -4.95 -19.43 3.01
N ALA A 172 -4.75 -18.37 2.22
CA ALA A 172 -4.88 -16.99 2.68
C ALA A 172 -6.33 -16.48 2.65
N PHE A 173 -7.07 -16.78 1.57
CA PHE A 173 -8.36 -16.13 1.28
C PHE A 173 -9.56 -17.08 1.26
N GLY A 174 -9.33 -18.40 1.20
CA GLY A 174 -10.38 -19.42 1.18
C GLY A 174 -11.49 -19.11 0.15
N PRO A 175 -12.76 -19.02 0.58
CA PRO A 175 -13.90 -18.75 -0.32
C PRO A 175 -13.93 -17.31 -0.88
N GLY A 176 -13.06 -16.41 -0.42
CA GLY A 176 -12.97 -15.03 -0.91
C GLY A 176 -12.26 -14.89 -2.27
N LEU A 177 -11.86 -16.00 -2.90
CA LEU A 177 -11.21 -16.01 -4.21
C LEU A 177 -12.24 -16.04 -5.35
N PHE A 178 -12.02 -15.19 -6.35
CA PHE A 178 -12.71 -15.24 -7.63
C PHE A 178 -11.82 -15.88 -8.69
N ARG A 179 -12.27 -17.02 -9.23
CA ARG A 179 -11.62 -17.73 -10.33
C ARG A 179 -12.30 -17.40 -11.65
N PHE A 180 -11.50 -17.17 -12.68
CA PHE A 180 -12.00 -16.74 -13.99
C PHE A 180 -12.34 -17.94 -14.86
N GLU A 181 -13.42 -17.83 -15.63
CA GLU A 181 -13.76 -18.84 -16.63
C GLU A 181 -12.80 -18.77 -17.82
N GLN A 182 -12.60 -19.89 -18.53
CA GLN A 182 -11.77 -19.94 -19.73
C GLN A 182 -12.17 -18.84 -20.73
N ALA A 183 -13.47 -18.63 -20.94
CA ALA A 183 -13.98 -17.62 -21.86
C ALA A 183 -13.55 -16.19 -21.47
N ALA A 184 -13.45 -15.91 -20.16
CA ALA A 184 -13.10 -14.58 -19.66
C ALA A 184 -11.64 -14.19 -19.95
N VAL A 185 -10.75 -15.18 -20.10
CA VAL A 185 -9.32 -15.00 -20.34
C VAL A 185 -8.87 -15.39 -21.76
N SER A 186 -9.82 -15.75 -22.63
CA SER A 186 -9.53 -16.20 -24.01
C SER A 186 -9.31 -15.04 -25.00
N ARG A 187 -9.21 -13.80 -24.52
CA ARG A 187 -8.91 -12.62 -25.36
C ARG A 187 -7.53 -12.78 -26.02
N GLN A 188 -7.44 -12.34 -27.27
CA GLN A 188 -6.16 -12.27 -27.99
C GLN A 188 -5.16 -11.38 -27.25
N GLY A 189 -3.93 -11.86 -27.10
CA GLY A 189 -2.84 -11.11 -26.46
C GLY A 189 -2.70 -11.33 -24.95
N VAL A 190 -3.64 -12.04 -24.30
CA VAL A 190 -3.46 -12.48 -22.92
C VAL A 190 -2.33 -13.52 -22.88
N PRO A 191 -1.25 -13.31 -22.09
CA PRO A 191 -0.19 -14.30 -21.97
C PRO A 191 -0.72 -15.63 -21.40
N PRO A 192 -0.30 -16.81 -21.91
CA PRO A 192 -0.81 -18.10 -21.44
C PRO A 192 -0.68 -18.31 -19.92
N ILE A 193 0.43 -17.84 -19.33
CA ILE A 193 0.65 -17.91 -17.88
C ILE A 193 -0.36 -17.07 -17.09
N VAL A 194 -0.77 -15.91 -17.62
CA VAL A 194 -1.77 -15.03 -17.01
C VAL A 194 -3.14 -15.70 -17.05
N ALA A 195 -3.55 -16.20 -18.22
CA ALA A 195 -4.82 -16.91 -18.39
C ALA A 195 -4.92 -18.13 -17.45
N HIS A 196 -3.89 -18.98 -17.44
CA HIS A 196 -3.86 -20.17 -16.58
C HIS A 196 -3.93 -19.81 -15.09
N SER A 197 -3.16 -18.81 -14.66
CA SER A 197 -3.12 -18.37 -13.25
C SER A 197 -4.45 -17.80 -12.75
N LEU A 198 -5.21 -17.12 -13.62
CA LEU A 198 -6.54 -16.60 -13.28
C LEU A 198 -7.60 -17.71 -13.19
N ILE A 199 -7.49 -18.75 -14.03
CA ILE A 199 -8.42 -19.90 -13.99
C ILE A 199 -8.17 -20.75 -12.73
N VAL A 200 -6.91 -21.10 -12.46
CA VAL A 200 -6.60 -22.05 -11.38
C VAL A 200 -6.48 -21.37 -10.02
N GLY A 201 -5.86 -20.19 -9.94
CA GLY A 201 -5.61 -19.45 -8.71
C GLY A 201 -6.66 -18.38 -8.43
N GLY A 202 -7.06 -17.65 -9.47
CA GLY A 202 -7.98 -16.52 -9.32
C GLY A 202 -7.34 -15.32 -8.61
N LEU A 203 -8.18 -14.41 -8.12
CA LEU A 203 -7.77 -13.22 -7.36
C LEU A 203 -8.67 -13.05 -6.13
N PRO A 204 -8.16 -12.49 -5.02
CA PRO A 204 -9.01 -12.17 -3.87
C PRO A 204 -10.00 -11.08 -4.26
N MET A 205 -11.29 -11.30 -4.00
CA MET A 205 -12.33 -10.29 -4.27
C MET A 205 -12.13 -9.04 -3.43
N ASP A 206 -11.67 -9.21 -2.18
CA ASP A 206 -11.44 -8.13 -1.23
C ASP A 206 -10.17 -8.42 -0.41
N MET A 207 -9.18 -7.54 -0.59
CA MET A 207 -8.00 -7.39 0.26
C MET A 207 -7.84 -5.91 0.59
N GLY A 208 -8.93 -5.27 1.02
CA GLY A 208 -8.95 -3.87 1.41
C GLY A 208 -8.01 -3.57 2.58
N PRO A 209 -7.35 -2.38 2.58
CA PRO A 209 -7.50 -1.31 1.60
C PRO A 209 -6.58 -1.42 0.37
N PHE A 210 -5.96 -2.57 0.13
CA PHE A 210 -4.88 -2.72 -0.84
C PHE A 210 -5.35 -3.07 -2.24
N PHE A 211 -6.29 -4.01 -2.36
CA PHE A 211 -6.68 -4.55 -3.66
C PHE A 211 -8.10 -5.11 -3.67
N TRP A 212 -8.82 -4.86 -4.77
CA TRP A 212 -10.10 -5.47 -5.10
C TRP A 212 -10.08 -5.98 -6.53
N ALA A 213 -10.40 -7.26 -6.73
CA ALA A 213 -10.38 -7.87 -8.05
C ALA A 213 -11.44 -7.27 -8.98
N GLN A 214 -11.13 -7.19 -10.28
CA GLN A 214 -12.08 -6.92 -11.36
C GLN A 214 -12.89 -8.20 -11.64
N ALA A 215 -13.65 -8.64 -10.65
CA ALA A 215 -14.41 -9.89 -10.66
C ALA A 215 -15.79 -9.67 -11.30
N GLN A 216 -15.92 -9.97 -12.59
CA GLN A 216 -17.19 -9.88 -13.32
C GLN A 216 -17.57 -11.26 -13.89
N PRO A 217 -18.50 -11.98 -13.26
CA PRO A 217 -18.98 -13.28 -13.75
C PRO A 217 -19.45 -13.19 -15.21
N GLY A 218 -19.02 -14.13 -16.04
CA GLY A 218 -19.42 -14.23 -17.45
C GLY A 218 -18.91 -13.12 -18.39
N ARG A 219 -18.07 -12.20 -17.90
CA ARG A 219 -17.48 -11.13 -18.73
C ARG A 219 -15.99 -11.36 -18.97
N PRO A 220 -15.47 -11.03 -20.16
CA PRO A 220 -14.03 -10.98 -20.41
C PRO A 220 -13.33 -9.99 -19.47
N VAL A 221 -12.07 -10.30 -19.14
CA VAL A 221 -11.22 -9.33 -18.45
C VAL A 221 -11.04 -8.10 -19.34
N PRO A 222 -11.42 -6.89 -18.89
CA PRO A 222 -11.41 -5.71 -19.74
C PRO A 222 -10.01 -5.13 -19.90
N THR A 223 -9.78 -4.41 -21.00
CA THR A 223 -8.64 -3.48 -21.07
C THR A 223 -8.93 -2.22 -20.26
N LEU A 224 -7.89 -1.46 -19.95
CA LEU A 224 -8.05 -0.17 -19.28
C LEU A 224 -8.86 0.81 -20.14
N ALA A 225 -8.75 0.75 -21.47
CA ALA A 225 -9.56 1.55 -22.39
C ALA A 225 -11.06 1.20 -22.31
N GLU A 226 -11.41 -0.08 -22.25
CA GLU A 226 -12.80 -0.53 -22.08
C GLU A 226 -13.34 -0.11 -20.70
N LEU A 227 -12.53 -0.25 -19.65
CA LEU A 227 -12.90 0.20 -18.30
C LEU A 227 -13.09 1.73 -18.24
N ALA A 228 -12.26 2.51 -18.93
CA ALA A 228 -12.42 3.96 -19.02
C ALA A 228 -13.71 4.35 -19.74
N GLN A 229 -14.03 3.66 -20.85
CA GLN A 229 -15.30 3.84 -21.57
C GLN A 229 -16.50 3.51 -20.68
N GLU A 230 -16.46 2.41 -19.92
CA GLU A 230 -17.51 2.03 -18.95
C GLU A 230 -17.71 3.09 -17.87
N ARG A 231 -16.64 3.75 -17.42
CA ARG A 231 -16.68 4.82 -16.42
C ARG A 231 -17.00 6.19 -17.00
N GLY A 232 -17.10 6.33 -18.32
CA GLY A 232 -17.34 7.60 -18.99
C GLY A 232 -16.20 8.62 -18.84
N VAL A 233 -14.96 8.17 -18.63
CA VAL A 233 -13.77 9.02 -18.51
C VAL A 233 -12.90 8.95 -19.76
N GLN A 234 -12.12 9.99 -20.02
CA GLN A 234 -11.22 10.01 -21.17
C GLN A 234 -10.03 9.05 -20.93
N PRO A 235 -9.81 8.02 -21.77
CA PRO A 235 -8.65 7.14 -21.64
C PRO A 235 -7.36 7.82 -22.09
N ALA A 236 -6.23 7.31 -21.61
CA ALA A 236 -4.94 7.62 -22.18
C ALA A 236 -4.73 6.92 -23.53
N SER A 237 -3.85 7.47 -24.37
CA SER A 237 -3.56 6.91 -25.70
C SER A 237 -3.03 5.47 -25.69
N ASP A 238 -2.43 5.04 -24.57
CA ASP A 238 -1.87 3.70 -24.38
C ASP A 238 -2.79 2.75 -23.58
N SER A 239 -3.99 3.18 -23.17
CA SER A 239 -4.88 2.40 -22.29
C SER A 239 -5.30 1.04 -22.87
N GLY A 240 -5.22 0.84 -24.18
CA GLY A 240 -5.44 -0.48 -24.81
C GLY A 240 -4.38 -1.53 -24.46
N SER A 241 -3.24 -1.13 -23.91
CA SER A 241 -2.08 -1.99 -23.62
C SER A 241 -2.11 -2.63 -22.22
N TYR A 242 -3.16 -2.39 -21.45
CA TYR A 242 -3.27 -2.85 -20.07
C TYR A 242 -4.53 -3.66 -19.87
N LEU A 243 -4.39 -4.87 -19.32
CA LEU A 243 -5.48 -5.77 -18.99
C LEU A 243 -5.78 -5.67 -17.48
N VAL A 244 -7.00 -5.30 -17.11
CA VAL A 244 -7.34 -4.89 -15.73
C VAL A 244 -7.60 -6.11 -14.85
N MET A 245 -6.75 -6.34 -13.85
CA MET A 245 -6.91 -7.40 -12.85
C MET A 245 -7.77 -6.95 -11.66
N GLY A 246 -7.73 -5.66 -11.34
CA GLY A 246 -8.44 -5.09 -10.21
C GLY A 246 -8.10 -3.62 -9.99
N SER A 247 -8.31 -3.15 -8.78
CA SER A 247 -8.03 -1.77 -8.37
C SER A 247 -7.46 -1.72 -6.97
N ASP A 248 -6.57 -0.77 -6.72
CA ASP A 248 -6.11 -0.38 -5.38
C ASP A 248 -6.87 0.86 -4.86
N PHE A 249 -8.14 0.98 -5.28
CA PHE A 249 -9.05 2.13 -5.11
C PHE A 249 -8.67 3.37 -5.93
N GLY A 250 -7.40 3.75 -5.99
CA GLY A 250 -6.95 4.93 -6.74
C GLY A 250 -6.69 4.67 -8.22
N LYS A 251 -5.98 3.58 -8.53
CA LYS A 251 -5.56 3.17 -9.88
C LYS A 251 -6.16 1.81 -10.23
N ALA A 252 -6.10 1.47 -11.51
CA ALA A 252 -6.32 0.10 -11.97
C ALA A 252 -5.01 -0.68 -11.89
N VAL A 253 -5.05 -1.86 -11.25
CA VAL A 253 -3.94 -2.80 -11.21
C VAL A 253 -4.09 -3.74 -12.41
N CYS A 254 -3.11 -3.73 -13.29
CA CYS A 254 -3.19 -4.31 -14.62
C CYS A 254 -2.00 -5.22 -14.93
N VAL A 255 -2.19 -6.16 -15.85
CA VAL A 255 -1.11 -6.80 -16.61
C VAL A 255 -0.80 -5.93 -17.83
N GLN A 256 0.46 -5.57 -18.02
CA GLN A 256 0.92 -4.83 -19.22
C GLN A 256 1.21 -5.80 -20.37
N TYR A 257 0.69 -5.51 -21.56
CA TYR A 257 1.04 -6.26 -22.76
C TYR A 257 2.50 -6.08 -23.17
N GLY A 258 3.10 -7.13 -23.74
CA GLY A 258 4.50 -7.17 -24.15
C GLY A 258 5.46 -7.60 -23.04
N THR A 259 5.28 -7.10 -21.81
CA THR A 259 6.14 -7.45 -20.65
C THR A 259 5.50 -8.47 -19.71
N ALA A 260 4.17 -8.55 -19.69
CA ALA A 260 3.39 -9.30 -18.70
C ALA A 260 3.60 -8.87 -17.24
N HIS A 261 4.27 -7.72 -17.01
CA HIS A 261 4.43 -7.13 -15.69
C HIS A 261 3.09 -6.68 -15.12
N MET A 262 2.98 -6.73 -13.80
CA MET A 262 1.91 -6.10 -13.06
C MET A 262 2.25 -4.63 -12.82
N VAL A 263 1.32 -3.74 -13.17
CA VAL A 263 1.48 -2.28 -13.04
C VAL A 263 0.19 -1.64 -12.53
N ALA A 264 0.30 -0.53 -11.80
CA ALA A 264 -0.84 0.30 -11.40
C ALA A 264 -0.88 1.56 -12.26
N VAL A 265 -2.02 1.78 -12.94
CA VAL A 265 -2.21 2.85 -13.93
C VAL A 265 -3.51 3.60 -13.65
N PRO A 266 -3.54 4.95 -13.71
CA PRO A 266 -4.78 5.72 -13.67
C PRO A 266 -5.74 5.28 -14.79
N VAL A 267 -7.04 5.18 -14.49
CA VAL A 267 -8.05 4.84 -15.51
C VAL A 267 -8.32 6.02 -16.44
N GLU A 268 -8.35 7.23 -15.88
CA GLU A 268 -8.46 8.47 -16.65
C GLU A 268 -7.07 8.91 -17.11
N GLY A 269 -6.97 9.26 -18.39
CA GLY A 269 -5.75 9.82 -18.97
C GLY A 269 -5.45 11.21 -18.44
N GLY A 270 -4.18 11.62 -18.54
CA GLY A 270 -3.78 12.99 -18.27
C GLY A 270 -4.37 13.98 -19.27
N PRO A 271 -4.07 15.29 -19.13
CA PRO A 271 -4.57 16.34 -20.00
C PRO A 271 -4.39 15.99 -21.49
N GLY A 272 -5.50 16.03 -22.26
CA GLY A 272 -5.50 15.68 -23.68
C GLY A 272 -5.35 14.18 -23.98
N GLY A 273 -5.56 13.29 -23.00
CA GLY A 273 -5.38 11.84 -23.16
C GLY A 273 -3.92 11.41 -23.04
N ALA A 274 -3.07 12.21 -22.38
CA ALA A 274 -1.66 11.88 -22.18
C ALA A 274 -1.50 10.66 -21.26
N PRO A 275 -0.58 9.73 -21.57
CA PRO A 275 -0.31 8.58 -20.72
C PRO A 275 0.40 9.01 -19.43
N ALA A 276 0.02 8.38 -18.32
CA ALA A 276 0.76 8.47 -17.06
C ALA A 276 1.79 7.34 -17.00
N ALA A 277 2.92 7.59 -16.32
CA ALA A 277 3.92 6.55 -16.10
C ALA A 277 3.31 5.40 -15.27
N PRO A 278 3.30 4.15 -15.78
CA PRO A 278 2.81 3.00 -15.01
C PRO A 278 3.67 2.79 -13.76
N GLN A 279 3.02 2.64 -12.60
CA GLN A 279 3.71 2.31 -11.37
C GLN A 279 3.96 0.81 -11.33
N PHE A 280 5.21 0.38 -11.19
CA PHE A 280 5.55 -1.04 -11.13
C PHE A 280 4.96 -1.71 -9.87
N VAL A 281 4.37 -2.90 -10.03
CA VAL A 281 3.80 -3.70 -8.94
C VAL A 281 4.61 -4.99 -8.80
N ASN A 282 4.61 -5.85 -9.81
CA ASN A 282 5.35 -7.12 -9.80
C ASN A 282 5.84 -7.51 -11.19
N THR A 283 6.81 -8.41 -11.25
CA THR A 283 7.33 -9.01 -12.49
C THR A 283 6.31 -9.86 -13.23
N GLY A 284 5.23 -10.29 -12.56
CA GLY A 284 4.16 -11.05 -13.19
C GLY A 284 2.96 -11.25 -12.28
N LEU A 285 1.89 -11.80 -12.87
CA LEU A 285 0.67 -12.15 -12.13
C LEU A 285 0.91 -13.25 -11.07
N PRO A 286 1.67 -14.33 -11.33
CA PRO A 286 1.97 -15.31 -10.29
C PRO A 286 2.68 -14.70 -9.08
N GLU A 287 3.67 -13.84 -9.31
CA GLU A 287 4.40 -13.14 -8.25
C GLU A 287 3.49 -12.22 -7.44
N PHE A 288 2.63 -11.44 -8.12
CA PHE A 288 1.62 -10.62 -7.46
C PHE A 288 0.64 -11.46 -6.63
N GLN A 289 0.16 -12.59 -7.15
CA GLN A 289 -0.71 -13.51 -6.42
C GLN A 289 -0.05 -14.05 -5.14
N ARG A 290 1.24 -14.41 -5.21
CA ARG A 290 2.00 -14.86 -4.04
C ARG A 290 2.21 -13.75 -3.02
N CYS A 291 2.53 -12.52 -3.47
CA CYS A 291 2.64 -11.36 -2.59
C CYS A 291 1.29 -10.98 -1.94
N LEU A 292 0.18 -11.11 -2.67
CA LEU A 292 -1.17 -10.97 -2.10
C LEU A 292 -1.48 -12.07 -1.09
N ALA A 293 -1.13 -13.32 -1.38
CA ALA A 293 -1.31 -14.42 -0.42
C ALA A 293 -0.48 -14.20 0.85
N LEU A 294 0.75 -13.73 0.71
CA LEU A 294 1.59 -13.30 1.83
C LEU A 294 0.87 -12.24 2.64
N LEU A 295 0.49 -11.12 2.01
CA LEU A 295 -0.22 -10.02 2.66
C LEU A 295 -1.51 -10.49 3.34
N GLY A 296 -2.31 -11.35 2.70
CA GLY A 296 -3.58 -11.85 3.24
C GLY A 296 -3.41 -12.69 4.52
N ARG A 297 -2.39 -13.54 4.60
CA ARG A 297 -2.06 -14.29 5.83
C ARG A 297 -1.59 -13.40 6.95
N MET A 298 -0.94 -12.31 6.56
CA MET A 298 -0.13 -11.51 7.44
C MET A 298 -0.95 -10.33 8.01
N TRP A 299 -1.62 -9.55 7.18
CA TRP A 299 -2.24 -8.26 7.52
C TRP A 299 -3.04 -8.26 8.83
N ARG A 300 -3.97 -9.22 9.01
CA ARG A 300 -4.82 -9.29 10.20
C ARG A 300 -4.06 -9.59 11.50
N LEU A 301 -2.90 -10.22 11.40
CA LEU A 301 -2.06 -10.57 12.56
C LEU A 301 -1.30 -9.35 13.12
N ARG A 302 -1.30 -8.21 12.41
CA ARG A 302 -0.71 -6.96 12.90
C ARG A 302 -1.61 -6.25 13.92
N PHE A 303 -2.90 -6.59 13.97
CA PHE A 303 -3.85 -5.92 14.84
C PHE A 303 -3.45 -6.07 16.32
N GLY A 304 -3.35 -4.95 17.02
CA GLY A 304 -3.02 -4.91 18.45
C GLY A 304 -1.54 -5.10 18.78
N LEU A 305 -0.66 -5.20 17.78
CA LEU A 305 0.78 -5.21 18.02
C LEU A 305 1.27 -3.84 18.52
N ASN A 306 2.24 -3.85 19.43
CA ASN A 306 2.99 -2.64 19.76
C ASN A 306 4.01 -2.30 18.65
N GLN A 307 4.63 -1.12 18.72
CA GLN A 307 5.51 -0.63 17.64
C GLN A 307 6.73 -1.53 17.37
N GLU A 308 7.31 -2.13 18.41
CA GLU A 308 8.46 -3.04 18.29
C GLU A 308 8.04 -4.38 17.67
N GLN A 309 6.91 -4.93 18.10
CA GLN A 309 6.34 -6.15 17.53
C GLN A 309 5.99 -5.95 16.07
N ALA A 310 5.31 -4.85 15.75
CA ALA A 310 4.99 -4.47 14.38
C ALA A 310 6.27 -4.25 13.56
N GLY A 311 7.33 -3.68 14.15
CA GLY A 311 8.63 -3.48 13.52
C GLY A 311 9.26 -4.79 13.09
N ARG A 312 9.40 -5.76 14.00
CA ARG A 312 9.91 -7.12 13.69
C ARG A 312 9.10 -7.78 12.59
N TRP A 313 7.79 -7.62 12.66
CA TRP A 313 6.88 -8.21 11.71
C TRP A 313 7.02 -7.57 10.31
N THR A 314 7.21 -6.26 10.23
CA THR A 314 7.51 -5.54 8.99
C THR A 314 8.84 -6.00 8.38
N VAL A 315 9.87 -6.33 9.19
CA VAL A 315 11.11 -6.97 8.70
C VAL A 315 10.82 -8.28 7.99
N ASP A 316 10.04 -9.17 8.61
CA ASP A 316 9.72 -10.47 8.03
C ASP A 316 8.91 -10.36 6.74
N PHE A 317 7.96 -9.41 6.69
CA PHE A 317 7.17 -9.13 5.49
C PHE A 317 8.04 -8.60 4.35
N GLN A 318 8.91 -7.63 4.64
CA GLN A 318 9.88 -7.07 3.69
C GLN A 318 10.81 -8.14 3.12
N ALA A 319 11.35 -9.01 3.98
CA ALA A 319 12.21 -10.11 3.56
C ALA A 319 11.49 -11.12 2.66
N GLN A 320 10.25 -11.48 3.00
CA GLN A 320 9.45 -12.41 2.19
C GLN A 320 9.01 -11.81 0.86
N LEU A 321 8.63 -10.52 0.82
CA LEU A 321 8.35 -9.82 -0.44
C LEU A 321 9.57 -9.83 -1.36
N ALA A 322 10.75 -9.50 -0.82
CA ALA A 322 11.99 -9.52 -1.58
C ALA A 322 12.37 -10.91 -2.08
N ALA A 323 12.08 -11.97 -1.30
CA ALA A 323 12.30 -13.35 -1.74
C ALA A 323 11.34 -13.76 -2.87
N LEU A 324 10.10 -13.30 -2.84
CA LEU A 324 9.08 -13.60 -3.86
C LEU A 324 9.33 -12.83 -5.17
N ASP A 325 9.63 -11.54 -5.07
CA ASP A 325 9.86 -10.67 -6.22
C ASP A 325 10.76 -9.49 -5.85
N PRO A 326 12.10 -9.59 -6.00
CA PRO A 326 13.02 -8.52 -5.67
C PRO A 326 12.75 -7.21 -6.43
N ALA A 327 12.22 -7.30 -7.66
CA ALA A 327 11.97 -6.12 -8.48
C ALA A 327 10.82 -5.26 -7.92
N ALA A 328 9.89 -5.87 -7.17
CA ALA A 328 8.79 -5.17 -6.50
C ALA A 328 9.28 -4.13 -5.48
N LEU A 329 10.53 -4.28 -5.01
CA LEU A 329 11.19 -3.38 -4.06
C LEU A 329 12.39 -2.62 -4.65
N ALA A 330 12.61 -2.71 -5.98
CA ALA A 330 13.79 -2.12 -6.63
C ALA A 330 13.78 -0.59 -6.69
N SER A 331 12.62 0.04 -6.54
CA SER A 331 12.44 1.50 -6.51
C SER A 331 11.56 1.91 -5.33
N PRO A 332 11.83 3.06 -4.67
CA PRO A 332 10.97 3.59 -3.61
C PRO A 332 9.58 4.00 -4.11
N GLU A 333 9.39 4.13 -5.43
CA GLU A 333 8.08 4.43 -6.03
C GLU A 333 7.32 3.18 -6.47
N SER A 334 7.91 1.99 -6.32
CA SER A 334 7.19 0.73 -6.61
C SER A 334 6.02 0.58 -5.65
N TRP A 335 4.94 -0.03 -6.11
CA TRP A 335 3.70 -0.14 -5.35
C TRP A 335 3.91 -0.78 -3.96
N TRP A 336 4.66 -1.89 -3.90
CA TRP A 336 4.98 -2.56 -2.64
C TRP A 336 5.95 -1.76 -1.76
N SER A 337 6.91 -1.04 -2.34
CA SER A 337 7.80 -0.14 -1.59
C SER A 337 7.02 0.95 -0.86
N VAL A 338 6.01 1.53 -1.52
CA VAL A 338 5.16 2.58 -0.92
C VAL A 338 4.29 2.02 0.21
N LEU A 339 3.74 0.80 0.07
CA LEU A 339 3.03 0.15 1.17
C LEU A 339 3.96 -0.16 2.35
N LEU A 340 5.15 -0.66 2.06
CA LEU A 340 6.14 -1.02 3.07
C LEU A 340 6.66 0.21 3.82
N GLU A 341 6.87 1.32 3.11
CA GLU A 341 7.18 2.62 3.72
C GLU A 341 6.09 3.04 4.71
N GLN A 342 4.82 3.00 4.30
CA GLN A 342 3.70 3.34 5.17
C GLN A 342 3.56 2.41 6.39
N MET A 343 3.84 1.11 6.24
CA MET A 343 3.90 0.17 7.36
C MET A 343 5.06 0.48 8.32
N TRP A 344 6.22 0.90 7.80
CA TRP A 344 7.35 1.34 8.61
C TRP A 344 7.05 2.64 9.36
N ASP A 345 6.30 3.54 8.75
CA ASP A 345 5.91 4.81 9.35
C ASP A 345 4.77 4.69 10.37
N GLY A 346 4.20 3.49 10.51
CA GLY A 346 3.10 3.20 11.43
C GLY A 346 1.76 3.74 10.92
N LEU A 347 1.65 4.03 9.63
CA LEU A 347 0.43 4.51 8.97
C LEU A 347 -0.56 3.36 8.73
N LEU A 348 -0.03 2.13 8.59
CA LEU A 348 -0.72 0.85 8.32
C LEU A 348 -0.36 -0.26 9.33
#